data_AF-A0A6C0INT9-F1
#
_entry.id   AF-A0A6C0INT9-F1
#
_cell.length_a   1.000
_cell.length_b   1.000
_cell.length_c   1.000
_cell.angle_alpha   90.00
_cell.angle_beta   90.00
_cell.angle_gamma   90.00
#
_symmetry.space_group_name_H-M   'P 1'
#
loop_
_entity.id
_entity.type
_entity.pdbx_description
1 polymer ?
#
loop_
_entity_poly.entity_id
_entity_poly.type
_entity_poly.pdbx_seq_one_letter_code
_entity_poly.pdbx_strand_id
1 'polypeptide(L)'
;MYLQKLLKKLPLGKMTTIEFAVIGLFILYLVLPIETPEALAMCVDSSLGMLVVFVLAVVLFMKSNSILAVLFIFVAFELIKRSCKVTNKPQTIMEHTEEQNKKDQKMKQMNPEKKSTLEEEVVDVMAPVGHSEPIKFLSTSFQPIAEDVGSASRV
;
A
#
# COMPACT_ATOMS: atom_id res chain seq x y z
N MET A 1 35.05 32.78 3.24
CA MET A 1 36.42 32.25 3.45
C MET A 1 36.45 30.79 3.91
N TYR A 2 35.53 30.32 4.78
CA TYR A 2 35.47 28.90 5.20
C TYR A 2 35.03 27.93 4.09
N LEU A 3 34.08 28.34 3.24
CA LEU A 3 33.52 27.48 2.19
C LEU A 3 34.55 27.08 1.13
N GLN A 4 35.42 28.01 0.71
CA GLN A 4 36.51 27.72 -0.22
C GLN A 4 37.58 26.79 0.37
N LYS A 5 37.84 26.90 1.69
CA LYS A 5 38.74 25.98 2.40
C LYS A 5 38.15 24.56 2.49
N LEU A 6 36.83 24.46 2.67
CA LEU A 6 36.09 23.19 2.68
C LEU A 6 36.10 22.54 1.29
N LEU A 7 35.88 23.32 0.24
CA LEU A 7 35.87 22.84 -1.15
C LEU A 7 37.27 22.39 -1.61
N LYS A 8 38.33 23.06 -1.15
CA LYS A 8 39.73 22.70 -1.46
C LYS A 8 40.23 21.47 -0.70
N LYS A 9 39.55 21.08 0.39
CA LYS A 9 39.78 19.80 1.10
C LYS A 9 39.06 18.62 0.46
N LEU A 10 38.17 18.86 -0.51
CA LEU A 10 37.48 17.81 -1.24
C LEU A 10 38.48 17.23 -2.27
N PRO A 11 38.73 15.90 -2.28
CA PRO A 11 39.77 15.28 -3.10
C PRO A 11 39.31 15.14 -4.57
N LEU A 12 38.95 16.24 -5.23
CA LEU A 12 38.53 16.22 -6.63
C LEU A 12 39.71 16.04 -7.60
N GLY A 13 40.94 16.33 -7.16
CA GLY A 13 42.11 16.42 -8.04
C GLY A 13 42.80 15.09 -8.38
N LYS A 14 42.38 13.95 -7.83
CA LYS A 14 43.04 12.64 -8.03
C LYS A 14 42.09 11.57 -8.61
N MET A 15 41.14 11.98 -9.43
CA MET A 15 40.21 11.04 -10.07
C MET A 15 40.83 10.48 -11.34
N THR A 16 40.85 9.16 -11.49
CA THR A 16 41.27 8.53 -12.75
C THR A 16 40.17 8.67 -13.81
N THR A 17 40.52 8.63 -15.09
CA THR A 17 39.54 8.66 -16.19
C THR A 17 38.47 7.56 -16.05
N ILE A 18 38.84 6.41 -15.45
CA ILE A 18 37.93 5.30 -15.21
C ILE A 18 36.90 5.67 -14.13
N GLU A 19 37.31 6.36 -13.07
CA GLU A 19 36.39 6.76 -12.00
C GLU A 19 35.33 7.75 -12.52
N PHE A 20 35.74 8.68 -13.37
CA PHE A 20 34.79 9.58 -14.05
C PHE A 20 33.79 8.83 -14.94
N ALA A 21 34.24 7.80 -15.67
CA ALA A 21 33.36 6.98 -16.48
C ALA A 21 32.34 6.21 -15.61
N VAL A 22 32.77 5.65 -14.47
CA VAL A 22 31.88 4.94 -13.53
C VAL A 22 30.88 5.90 -12.90
N ILE A 23 31.29 7.10 -12.51
CA ILE A 23 30.37 8.15 -12.00
C ILE A 23 29.30 8.46 -13.05
N GLY A 24 29.70 8.66 -14.31
CA GLY A 24 28.76 8.90 -15.41
C GLY A 24 27.76 7.75 -15.58
N LEU A 25 28.24 6.50 -15.51
CA LEU A 25 27.39 5.32 -15.60
C LEU A 25 26.38 5.23 -14.43
N PHE A 26 26.82 5.54 -13.21
CA PHE A 26 25.96 5.56 -12.03
C PHE A 26 24.87 6.63 -12.12
N ILE A 27 25.23 7.83 -12.58
CA ILE A 27 24.24 8.90 -12.80
C ILE A 27 23.24 8.47 -13.88
N LEU A 28 23.72 7.89 -14.98
CA LEU A 28 22.85 7.39 -16.05
C LEU A 28 21.88 6.32 -15.54
N TYR A 29 22.36 5.41 -14.70
CA TYR A 29 21.53 4.38 -14.08
C TYR A 29 20.45 4.95 -13.14
N LEU A 30 20.78 6.00 -12.38
CA LEU A 30 19.83 6.67 -11.49
C LEU A 30 18.74 7.41 -12.28
N VAL A 31 19.09 8.07 -13.39
CA VAL A 31 18.15 8.85 -14.20
C VAL A 31 17.28 7.95 -15.08
N LEU A 32 17.86 6.91 -15.68
CA LEU A 32 17.12 6.02 -16.57
C LEU A 32 16.35 4.96 -15.78
N PRO A 33 15.03 4.80 -16.02
CA PRO A 33 14.23 3.74 -15.43
C PRO A 33 14.50 2.40 -16.16
N ILE A 34 15.73 1.92 -16.11
CA ILE A 34 16.13 0.62 -16.66
C ILE A 34 15.63 -0.46 -15.71
N GLU A 35 14.83 -1.38 -16.24
CA GLU A 35 14.38 -2.57 -15.52
C GLU A 35 15.54 -3.57 -15.38
N THR A 36 15.74 -4.07 -14.16
CA THR A 36 16.75 -5.10 -13.88
C THR A 36 16.25 -6.45 -14.37
N PRO A 37 17.01 -7.19 -15.20
CA PRO A 37 16.59 -8.50 -15.68
C PRO A 37 16.42 -9.48 -14.52
N GLU A 38 15.47 -10.41 -14.65
CA GLU A 38 15.01 -11.29 -13.57
C GLU A 38 16.14 -12.09 -12.90
N ALA A 39 17.10 -12.59 -13.69
CA ALA A 39 18.27 -13.31 -13.15
C ALA A 39 19.14 -12.45 -12.22
N LEU A 40 19.35 -11.18 -12.55
CA LEU A 40 20.10 -10.25 -11.69
C LEU A 40 19.28 -9.84 -10.48
N ALA A 41 17.97 -9.62 -10.65
CA ALA A 41 17.08 -9.27 -9.56
C ALA A 41 17.06 -10.35 -8.46
N MET A 42 16.92 -11.63 -8.84
CA MET A 42 16.95 -12.74 -7.88
C MET A 42 18.30 -12.86 -7.16
N CYS A 43 19.41 -12.62 -7.86
CA CYS A 43 20.74 -12.67 -7.26
C CYS A 43 20.91 -11.56 -6.20
N VAL A 44 20.53 -10.33 -6.55
CA VAL A 44 20.67 -9.16 -5.67
C VAL A 44 19.72 -9.20 -4.48
N ASP A 45 18.48 -9.68 -4.68
CA ASP A 45 17.45 -9.74 -3.63
C ASP A 45 17.68 -10.89 -2.63
N SER A 46 18.58 -11.83 -2.94
CA SER A 46 18.99 -12.86 -1.97
C SER A 46 19.77 -12.25 -0.80
N SER A 47 19.66 -12.84 0.40
CA SER A 47 20.41 -12.38 1.59
C SER A 47 21.93 -12.34 1.35
N LEU A 48 22.44 -13.26 0.52
CA LEU A 48 23.84 -13.30 0.12
C LEU A 48 24.18 -12.14 -0.83
N GLY A 49 23.32 -11.85 -1.82
CA GLY A 49 23.50 -10.73 -2.75
C GLY A 49 23.52 -9.38 -2.06
N MET A 50 22.60 -9.15 -1.12
CA MET A 50 22.55 -7.92 -0.34
C MET A 50 23.83 -7.74 0.52
N LEU A 51 24.34 -8.82 1.10
CA LEU A 51 25.62 -8.81 1.82
C LEU A 51 26.79 -8.47 0.89
N VAL A 52 26.83 -9.02 -0.32
CA VAL A 52 27.86 -8.69 -1.31
C VAL A 52 27.81 -7.22 -1.72
N VAL A 53 26.61 -6.66 -1.94
CA VAL A 53 26.44 -5.22 -2.24
C VAL A 53 26.93 -4.35 -1.09
N PHE A 54 26.66 -4.76 0.16
CA PHE A 54 27.16 -4.06 1.34
C PHE A 54 28.69 -4.10 1.43
N VAL A 55 29.31 -5.26 1.23
CA VAL A 55 30.77 -5.40 1.22
C VAL A 55 31.40 -4.56 0.10
N LEU A 56 30.80 -4.54 -1.08
CA LEU A 56 31.23 -3.66 -2.18
C LEU A 56 31.20 -2.18 -1.79
N ALA A 57 30.17 -1.72 -1.08
CA ALA A 57 30.10 -0.36 -0.58
C ALA A 57 31.28 -0.04 0.36
N VAL A 58 31.58 -0.94 1.31
CA VAL A 58 32.71 -0.78 2.25
C VAL A 58 34.04 -0.72 1.50
N VAL A 59 34.26 -1.62 0.53
CA VAL A 59 35.48 -1.63 -0.29
C VAL A 59 35.63 -0.34 -1.09
N LEU A 60 34.53 0.18 -1.65
CA LEU A 60 34.50 1.46 -2.38
C LEU A 60 34.90 2.63 -1.47
N PHE A 61 34.43 2.64 -0.21
CA PHE A 61 34.83 3.66 0.77
C PHE A 61 36.32 3.59 1.14
N MET A 62 36.90 2.39 1.20
CA MET A 62 38.31 2.22 1.58
C MET A 62 39.27 2.47 0.42
N LYS A 63 38.90 2.09 -0.81
CA LYS A 63 39.83 2.08 -1.96
C LYS A 63 39.61 3.19 -2.97
N SER A 64 38.43 3.79 -3.05
CA SER A 64 38.11 4.83 -4.04
C SER A 64 37.76 6.16 -3.37
N ASN A 65 37.45 7.15 -4.20
CA ASN A 65 37.10 8.47 -3.75
C ASN A 65 35.75 8.47 -3.01
N SER A 66 35.68 9.23 -1.91
CA SER A 66 34.49 9.29 -1.05
C SER A 66 33.22 9.73 -1.79
N ILE A 67 33.36 10.54 -2.85
CA ILE A 67 32.24 10.97 -3.69
C ILE A 67 31.63 9.78 -4.45
N LEU A 68 32.45 8.92 -5.03
CA LEU A 68 31.99 7.73 -5.75
C LEU A 68 31.31 6.75 -4.79
N ALA A 69 31.86 6.58 -3.59
CA ALA A 69 31.29 5.70 -2.57
C ALA A 69 29.91 6.17 -2.08
N VAL A 70 29.73 7.47 -1.86
CA VAL A 70 28.41 8.05 -1.51
C VAL A 70 27.43 7.88 -2.67
N LEU A 71 27.87 8.12 -3.91
CA LEU A 71 27.03 7.90 -5.10
C LEU A 71 26.60 6.44 -5.23
N PHE A 72 27.50 5.50 -4.94
CA PHE A 72 27.21 4.07 -4.96
C PHE A 72 26.12 3.68 -3.96
N ILE A 73 26.01 4.33 -2.80
CA ILE A 73 24.91 4.06 -1.85
C ILE A 73 23.54 4.33 -2.50
N PHE A 74 23.41 5.44 -3.24
CA PHE A 74 22.16 5.74 -3.96
C PHE A 74 21.87 4.73 -5.05
N VAL A 75 22.90 4.32 -5.80
CA VAL A 75 22.79 3.30 -6.84
C VAL A 75 22.40 1.95 -6.25
N ALA A 76 23.03 1.54 -5.14
CA ALA A 76 22.73 0.30 -4.44
C ALA A 76 21.29 0.30 -3.91
N PHE A 77 20.83 1.42 -3.37
CA PHE A 77 19.44 1.58 -2.94
C PHE A 77 18.46 1.45 -4.11
N GLU A 78 18.71 2.13 -5.24
CA GLU A 78 17.89 1.99 -6.45
C GLU A 78 17.91 0.56 -7.01
N LEU A 79 19.08 -0.07 -7.04
CA LEU A 79 19.26 -1.45 -7.48
C LEU A 79 18.43 -2.41 -6.64
N ILE A 80 18.51 -2.34 -5.31
CA ILE A 80 17.72 -3.18 -4.41
C ILE A 80 16.23 -2.90 -4.60
N LYS A 81 15.81 -1.63 -4.63
CA LYS A 81 14.41 -1.25 -4.83
C LYS A 81 13.82 -1.80 -6.13
N ARG A 82 14.59 -1.74 -7.23
CA ARG A 82 14.19 -2.28 -8.54
C ARG A 82 14.16 -3.81 -8.53
N SER A 83 15.15 -4.45 -7.92
CA SER A 83 15.20 -5.92 -7.78
C SER A 83 14.03 -6.44 -6.95
N CYS A 84 13.71 -5.82 -5.82
CA CYS A 84 12.56 -6.21 -4.99
C CYS A 84 11.23 -6.11 -5.76
N LYS A 85 11.07 -5.12 -6.66
CA LYS A 85 9.86 -5.01 -7.50
C LYS A 85 9.71 -6.20 -8.47
N VAL A 86 10.83 -6.76 -8.93
CA VAL A 86 10.84 -7.89 -9.87
C VAL A 86 10.72 -9.23 -9.14
N THR A 87 11.37 -9.41 -7.98
CA THR A 87 11.30 -10.64 -7.19
C THR A 87 9.98 -10.76 -6.42
N ASN A 88 9.53 -9.68 -5.78
CA ASN A 88 8.19 -9.60 -5.20
C ASN A 88 7.19 -9.29 -6.30
N LYS A 89 7.10 -10.17 -7.31
CA LYS A 89 6.06 -10.06 -8.32
C LYS A 89 4.73 -9.97 -7.57
N PRO A 90 3.95 -8.89 -7.74
CA PRO A 90 2.62 -8.85 -7.18
C PRO A 90 1.76 -10.00 -7.72
N GLN A 91 2.17 -10.70 -8.80
CA GLN A 91 1.57 -11.95 -9.23
C GLN A 91 1.37 -12.97 -8.11
N THR A 92 2.30 -13.27 -7.20
CA THR A 92 2.04 -14.34 -6.21
C THR A 92 0.97 -13.95 -5.18
N ILE A 93 0.77 -12.65 -4.92
CA ILE A 93 -0.30 -12.15 -4.04
C ILE A 93 -1.60 -11.92 -4.84
N MET A 94 -1.50 -11.50 -6.11
CA MET A 94 -2.61 -11.24 -7.03
C MET A 94 -3.17 -12.51 -7.69
N GLU A 95 -2.38 -13.58 -7.82
CA GLU A 95 -2.83 -14.89 -8.32
C GLU A 95 -3.86 -15.50 -7.37
N HIS A 96 -3.72 -15.23 -6.08
CA HIS A 96 -4.66 -15.66 -5.04
C HIS A 96 -5.73 -14.62 -4.70
N THR A 97 -5.61 -13.39 -5.23
CA THR A 97 -6.62 -12.35 -5.05
C THR A 97 -7.43 -12.25 -6.33
N GLU A 98 -8.57 -12.94 -6.38
CA GLU A 98 -9.53 -12.82 -7.49
C GLU A 98 -9.85 -11.32 -7.75
N GLU A 99 -9.77 -10.89 -9.01
CA GLU A 99 -10.21 -9.56 -9.42
C GLU A 99 -11.65 -9.30 -8.93
N GLN A 100 -11.98 -8.06 -8.54
CA GLN A 100 -13.30 -7.72 -8.00
C GLN A 100 -14.45 -8.19 -8.93
N ASN A 101 -14.25 -8.14 -10.24
CA ASN A 101 -15.24 -8.64 -11.21
C ASN A 101 -15.54 -10.15 -11.07
N LYS A 102 -14.51 -10.96 -10.81
CA LYS A 102 -14.66 -12.42 -10.61
C LYS A 102 -15.33 -12.71 -9.26
N LYS A 103 -14.95 -11.97 -8.23
CA LYS A 103 -15.61 -12.02 -6.92
C LYS A 103 -17.09 -11.67 -7.04
N ASP A 104 -17.44 -10.59 -7.73
CA ASP A 104 -18.83 -10.16 -7.91
C ASP A 104 -19.65 -11.19 -8.70
N GLN A 105 -19.07 -11.80 -9.74
CA GLN A 105 -19.72 -12.90 -10.46
C GLN A 105 -19.95 -14.10 -9.56
N LYS A 106 -18.97 -14.47 -8.74
CA LYS A 106 -19.06 -15.58 -7.78
C LYS A 106 -20.11 -15.30 -6.70
N MET A 107 -20.17 -14.08 -6.18
CA MET A 107 -21.18 -13.66 -5.20
C MET A 107 -22.59 -13.70 -5.79
N LYS A 108 -22.75 -13.28 -7.06
CA LYS A 108 -24.03 -13.40 -7.79
C LYS A 108 -24.44 -14.86 -8.02
N GLN A 109 -23.48 -15.75 -8.29
CA GLN A 109 -23.76 -17.19 -8.44
C GLN A 109 -24.15 -17.86 -7.13
N MET A 110 -23.54 -17.46 -6.01
CA MET A 110 -23.86 -18.01 -4.68
C MET A 110 -25.16 -17.48 -4.08
N ASN A 111 -25.64 -16.33 -4.55
CA ASN A 111 -26.91 -15.74 -4.11
C ASN A 111 -27.90 -15.65 -5.29
N PRO A 112 -28.43 -16.80 -5.77
CA PRO A 112 -29.47 -16.79 -6.79
C PRO A 112 -30.73 -16.08 -6.26
N GLU A 113 -31.51 -15.50 -7.16
CA GLU A 113 -32.80 -14.89 -6.80
C GLU A 113 -33.67 -15.89 -6.04
N LYS A 114 -33.99 -15.57 -4.78
CA LYS A 114 -34.81 -16.42 -3.93
C LYS A 114 -36.22 -16.48 -4.52
N LYS A 115 -36.62 -17.64 -5.03
CA LYS A 115 -38.01 -17.91 -5.39
C LYS A 115 -38.79 -18.15 -4.11
N SER A 116 -39.92 -17.47 -3.95
CA SER A 116 -40.85 -17.74 -2.84
C SER A 116 -41.27 -19.20 -2.90
N THR A 117 -41.12 -19.92 -1.79
CA THR A 117 -41.59 -21.30 -1.70
C THR A 117 -43.04 -21.34 -1.26
N LEU A 118 -43.70 -22.49 -1.48
CA LEU A 118 -45.10 -22.67 -1.06
C LEU A 118 -45.23 -22.53 0.46
N GLU A 119 -44.23 -22.96 1.21
CA GLU A 119 -44.17 -22.82 2.66
C GLU A 119 -44.02 -21.36 3.08
N GLU A 120 -43.22 -20.57 2.35
CA GLU A 120 -43.06 -19.13 2.61
C GLU A 120 -44.36 -18.38 2.34
N GLU A 121 -45.08 -18.71 1.26
CA GLU A 121 -46.40 -18.15 0.94
C GLU A 121 -47.46 -18.50 2.00
N VAL A 122 -47.49 -19.76 2.44
CA VAL A 122 -48.43 -20.21 3.48
C VAL A 122 -48.11 -19.57 4.83
N VAL A 123 -46.83 -19.41 5.18
CA VAL A 123 -46.41 -18.74 6.43
C VAL A 123 -46.75 -17.25 6.39
N ASP A 124 -46.59 -16.58 5.25
CA ASP A 124 -46.97 -15.18 5.07
C ASP A 124 -48.48 -14.96 5.30
N VAL A 125 -49.31 -15.91 4.83
CA VAL A 125 -50.76 -15.89 5.05
C VAL A 125 -51.14 -16.24 6.49
N MET A 126 -50.49 -17.24 7.11
CA MET A 126 -50.90 -17.78 8.41
C MET A 126 -50.28 -17.03 9.60
N ALA A 127 -49.16 -16.34 9.41
CA ALA A 127 -48.49 -15.57 10.44
C ALA A 127 -47.96 -14.24 9.88
N PRO A 128 -48.84 -13.26 9.58
CA PRO A 128 -48.44 -11.96 9.04
C PRO A 128 -47.76 -11.11 10.14
N VAL A 129 -46.51 -11.43 10.43
CA VAL A 129 -45.67 -10.70 11.39
C VAL A 129 -45.27 -9.35 10.80
N GLY A 130 -45.61 -8.26 11.50
CA GLY A 130 -45.28 -6.89 11.08
C GLY A 130 -46.36 -6.19 10.24
N HIS A 131 -47.44 -6.89 9.87
CA HIS A 131 -48.63 -6.28 9.29
C HIS A 131 -49.63 -5.94 10.41
N SER A 132 -49.42 -4.82 11.09
CA SER A 132 -50.49 -4.25 11.94
C SER A 132 -51.63 -3.75 11.06
N GLU A 133 -52.88 -3.83 11.53
CA GLU A 133 -53.96 -3.02 10.94
C GLU A 133 -53.46 -1.56 10.85
N PRO A 134 -53.70 -0.84 9.73
CA PRO A 134 -53.25 0.54 9.60
C PRO A 134 -53.76 1.30 10.81
N ILE A 135 -52.83 1.92 11.57
CA ILE A 135 -53.13 2.63 12.82
C ILE A 135 -54.24 3.63 12.52
N LYS A 136 -55.47 3.31 12.94
CA LYS A 136 -56.57 4.26 12.94
C LYS A 136 -56.29 5.21 14.10
N PHE A 137 -55.62 6.31 13.80
CA PHE A 137 -55.47 7.41 14.73
C PHE A 137 -56.88 7.91 15.10
N LEU A 138 -57.39 7.46 16.24
CA LEU A 138 -58.54 8.08 16.89
C LEU A 138 -58.07 9.48 17.33
N SER A 139 -58.35 10.47 16.50
CA SER A 139 -58.12 11.88 16.82
C SER A 139 -59.10 12.30 17.90
N THR A 140 -58.81 11.95 19.15
CA THR A 140 -59.58 12.45 20.29
C THR A 140 -59.20 13.91 20.55
N SER A 141 -60.18 14.75 20.88
CA SER A 141 -59.95 16.16 21.28
C SER A 141 -59.33 16.28 22.69
N PHE A 142 -58.97 15.16 23.33
CA PHE A 142 -58.50 15.16 24.69
C PHE A 142 -57.05 15.64 24.75
N GLN A 143 -56.86 16.87 25.22
CA GLN A 143 -55.54 17.39 25.61
C GLN A 143 -55.40 17.19 27.12
N PRO A 144 -54.51 16.31 27.61
CA PRO A 144 -54.23 16.23 29.02
C PRO A 144 -53.54 17.53 29.45
N ILE A 145 -54.27 18.38 30.17
CA ILE A 145 -53.69 19.56 30.81
C ILE A 145 -53.15 19.06 32.15
N ALA A 146 -51.82 19.08 32.30
CA ALA A 146 -51.20 18.82 33.59
C ALA A 146 -51.61 19.94 34.55
N GLU A 147 -52.12 19.58 35.74
CA GLU A 147 -52.39 20.55 36.80
C GLU A 147 -51.08 21.20 37.25
N ASP A 148 -51.13 22.49 37.61
CA ASP A 148 -49.96 23.24 38.06
C ASP A 148 -49.47 22.69 39.41
N VAL A 149 -48.39 21.92 39.37
CA VAL A 149 -47.77 21.29 40.55
C VAL A 149 -46.81 22.22 41.30
N GLY A 150 -46.77 23.52 40.98
CA GLY A 150 -45.94 24.50 41.65
C GLY A 150 -44.46 24.08 41.71
N SER A 151 -43.84 24.12 42.90
CA SER A 151 -42.42 23.80 43.10
C SER A 151 -42.10 22.30 43.24
N ALA A 152 -43.05 21.40 43.04
CA ALA A 152 -42.82 19.96 43.18
C ALA A 152 -41.97 19.33 42.05
N SER A 153 -41.71 20.06 40.96
CA SER A 153 -40.97 19.57 39.79
C SER A 153 -39.43 19.69 39.89
N ARG A 154 -38.87 20.16 41.02
CA ARG A 154 -37.40 20.20 41.19
C ARG A 154 -36.92 19.02 42.01
N VAL A 155 -36.70 17.89 41.33
CA VAL A 155 -35.70 16.88 41.68
C VAL A 155 -34.98 16.47 40.41
#